data_AF-A0A3L6QRM1-F1
#
_entry.id   AF-A0A3L6QRM1-F1
#
_cell.length_a   1.000
_cell.length_b   1.000
_cell.length_c   1.000
_cell.angle_alpha   90.00
_cell.angle_beta   90.00
_cell.angle_gamma   90.00
#
_symmetry.space_group_name_H-M   'P 1'
#
loop_
_entity.id
_entity.type
_entity.pdbx_description
1 polymer ?
#
loop_
_entity_poly.entity_id
_entity_poly.type
_entity_poly.pdbx_seq_one_letter_code
_entity_poly.pdbx_strand_id
1 'polypeptide(L)'
;MELEFAQSELKLEWSIFDQRLNHIQGVVPCSSTAAATDTSTGQNVCVSLRLVPPPLSSYVEIHTDGSFSFYGQPMIIAAHGDLVLIYGAIAVEGVRASSCPGNFFLYKASPALPWLIRLPPPSPGNCWRGRAEFTGVLHKGGDDFIVANLQALVGAQGEEVAELFRYSSGSGEWDFFQIDMPGDAANGFHPQSWYTDTVFSHDSFMYWVDYHQGLISADICAERPHLQFIKLPGIETKVDFMEGRGLPEILRTAAVNGGRIWFVDVDDGRFRSRWSSTSPSSVTAWFRWSSSPDWVVSPC
;
A
#
# COMPACT_ATOMS: atom_id res chain seq x y z
N MET A 1 -15.47 49.68 3.70
CA MET A 1 -15.99 48.88 2.58
C MET A 1 -15.09 47.67 2.49
N GLU A 2 -15.37 46.69 3.34
CA GLU A 2 -14.65 45.41 3.39
C GLU A 2 -15.16 44.56 2.23
N LEU A 3 -14.24 44.14 1.37
CA LEU A 3 -14.52 43.17 0.31
C LEU A 3 -14.33 41.79 0.93
N GLU A 4 -15.45 41.17 1.31
CA GLU A 4 -15.50 39.73 1.58
C GLU A 4 -15.12 38.99 0.29
N PHE A 5 -13.89 38.46 0.25
CA PHE A 5 -13.53 37.43 -0.71
C PHE A 5 -14.23 36.15 -0.27
N ALA A 6 -15.37 35.86 -0.88
CA ALA A 6 -15.96 34.53 -0.85
C ALA A 6 -14.92 33.55 -1.41
N GLN A 7 -14.30 32.75 -0.53
CA GLN A 7 -13.59 31.54 -0.93
C GLN A 7 -14.64 30.62 -1.53
N SER A 8 -14.76 30.61 -2.86
CA SER A 8 -15.51 29.56 -3.54
C SER A 8 -14.83 28.23 -3.22
N GLU A 9 -15.48 27.38 -2.43
CA GLU A 9 -15.05 26.00 -2.24
C GLU A 9 -14.99 25.34 -3.63
N LEU A 10 -13.78 25.19 -4.16
CA LEU A 10 -13.55 24.42 -5.37
C LEU A 10 -13.89 22.96 -5.04
N LYS A 11 -15.09 22.55 -5.42
CA LYS A 11 -15.50 21.14 -5.37
C LYS A 11 -14.74 20.40 -6.47
N LEU A 12 -13.55 19.91 -6.12
CA LEU A 12 -12.75 19.07 -7.00
C LEU A 12 -13.49 17.75 -7.19
N GLU A 13 -13.99 17.49 -8.41
CA GLU A 13 -14.58 16.19 -8.75
C GLU A 13 -13.52 15.09 -8.88
N TRP A 14 -12.27 15.48 -9.16
CA TRP A 14 -11.10 14.61 -9.20
C TRP A 14 -9.81 15.44 -9.00
N SER A 15 -8.73 14.78 -8.57
CA SER A 15 -7.40 15.37 -8.41
C SER A 15 -6.34 14.37 -8.87
N ILE A 16 -5.22 14.88 -9.38
CA ILE A 16 -3.98 14.10 -9.49
C ILE A 16 -3.36 14.05 -8.10
N PHE A 17 -2.81 12.91 -7.68
CA PHE A 17 -2.17 12.75 -6.38
C PHE A 17 -0.75 12.22 -6.56
N ASP A 18 0.24 12.96 -6.05
CA ASP A 18 1.61 12.50 -5.94
C ASP A 18 1.75 11.60 -4.70
N GLN A 19 2.14 10.36 -4.93
CA GLN A 19 2.36 9.37 -3.86
C GLN A 19 3.67 9.64 -3.10
N ARG A 20 4.52 10.55 -3.58
CA ARG A 20 5.72 10.98 -2.88
C ARG A 20 5.33 11.85 -1.69
N LEU A 21 5.95 11.52 -0.55
CA LEU A 21 5.75 12.27 0.68
C LEU A 21 6.80 13.39 0.75
N ASN A 22 6.35 14.64 0.80
CA ASN A 22 7.25 15.77 0.93
C ASN A 22 7.66 15.92 2.40
N HIS A 23 8.89 15.51 2.71
CA HIS A 23 9.47 15.67 4.04
C HIS A 23 10.03 17.08 4.21
N ILE A 24 9.49 17.81 5.19
CA ILE A 24 9.89 19.18 5.52
C ILE A 24 10.41 19.18 6.96
N GLN A 25 11.66 19.59 7.14
CA GLN A 25 12.25 19.73 8.47
C GLN A 25 11.84 21.08 9.09
N GLY A 26 11.32 21.06 10.32
CA GLY A 26 11.03 22.27 11.09
C GLY A 26 9.54 22.54 11.33
N VAL A 27 9.15 23.83 11.31
CA VAL A 27 7.90 24.32 11.91
C VAL A 27 6.66 23.70 11.28
N VAL A 28 5.83 23.09 12.12
CA VAL A 28 4.53 22.51 11.79
C VAL A 28 3.62 23.57 11.12
N PRO A 29 3.07 23.31 9.92
CA PRO A 29 2.18 24.27 9.29
C PRO A 29 0.88 24.39 10.07
N CYS A 30 0.40 25.62 10.23
CA CYS A 30 -0.98 25.90 10.62
C CYS A 30 -1.87 25.64 9.38
N SER A 31 -2.24 24.37 9.17
CA SER A 31 -3.20 23.95 8.13
C SER A 31 -4.42 23.33 8.80
N SER A 32 -5.62 23.58 8.26
CA SER A 32 -6.85 22.91 8.72
C SER A 32 -6.83 21.40 8.47
N THR A 33 -5.95 20.92 7.60
CA THR A 33 -5.73 19.50 7.32
C THR A 33 -4.60 18.89 8.16
N ALA A 34 -3.92 19.68 8.99
CA ALA A 34 -2.79 19.20 9.77
C ALA A 34 -3.24 18.37 10.98
N ALA A 35 -2.57 17.25 11.21
CA ALA A 35 -2.72 16.45 12.41
C ALA A 35 -1.37 15.92 12.88
N ALA A 36 -1.17 15.83 14.20
CA ALA A 36 0.12 15.48 14.80
C ALA A 36 0.01 14.33 15.80
N THR A 37 1.10 13.58 15.93
CA THR A 37 1.32 12.51 16.91
C THR A 37 2.80 12.43 17.26
N ASP A 38 3.14 11.69 18.31
CA ASP A 38 4.54 11.40 18.65
C ASP A 38 5.03 10.08 18.05
N THR A 39 6.31 10.05 17.69
CA THR A 39 7.03 8.86 17.21
C THR A 39 7.25 7.86 18.35
N SER A 40 7.78 6.68 18.02
CA SER A 40 8.24 5.70 19.02
C SER A 40 9.33 6.24 19.97
N THR A 41 10.02 7.30 19.59
CA THR A 41 11.13 7.92 20.33
C THR A 41 10.78 9.30 20.88
N GLY A 42 9.51 9.71 20.79
CA GLY A 42 8.99 10.93 21.42
C GLY A 42 9.20 12.22 20.63
N GLN A 43 9.68 12.15 19.38
CA GLN A 43 9.67 13.33 18.50
C GLN A 43 8.28 13.57 17.95
N ASN A 44 7.93 14.84 17.74
CA ASN A 44 6.67 15.19 17.09
C ASN A 44 6.73 14.89 15.58
N VAL A 45 5.63 14.34 15.06
CA VAL A 45 5.37 14.19 13.63
C VAL A 45 4.02 14.80 13.33
N CYS A 46 3.96 15.66 12.32
CA CYS A 46 2.73 16.25 11.80
C CYS A 46 2.58 15.93 10.31
N VAL A 47 1.37 15.54 9.92
CA VAL A 47 1.01 15.25 8.53
C VAL A 47 -0.07 16.22 8.09
N SER A 48 0.04 16.73 6.86
CA SER A 48 -0.99 17.57 6.25
C SER A 48 -1.18 17.26 4.78
N LEU A 49 -2.45 17.25 4.34
CA LEU A 49 -2.82 17.11 2.93
C LEU A 49 -2.88 18.49 2.25
N ARG A 50 -2.23 18.60 1.08
CA ARG A 50 -2.30 19.76 0.19
C ARG A 50 -3.09 19.41 -1.07
N LEU A 51 -4.27 20.00 -1.20
CA LEU A 51 -5.10 19.87 -2.39
C LEU A 51 -4.82 21.02 -3.34
N VAL A 52 -4.52 20.69 -4.60
CA VAL A 52 -4.35 21.64 -5.70
C VAL A 52 -5.14 21.17 -6.92
N PRO A 53 -5.69 22.09 -7.73
CA PRO A 53 -6.43 21.70 -8.92
C PRO A 53 -5.50 21.13 -10.01
N PRO A 54 -5.97 20.14 -10.79
CA PRO A 54 -5.28 19.68 -11.99
C PRO A 54 -4.95 20.87 -12.93
N PRO A 55 -3.80 20.86 -13.64
CA PRO A 55 -2.89 19.72 -13.84
C PRO A 55 -1.84 19.54 -12.72
N LEU A 56 -1.88 20.36 -11.66
CA LEU A 56 -0.98 20.16 -10.52
C LEU A 56 -1.38 18.91 -9.73
N SER A 57 -0.39 18.25 -9.15
CA SER A 57 -0.60 17.10 -8.28
C SER A 57 -0.81 17.55 -6.84
N SER A 58 -1.91 17.14 -6.24
CA SER A 58 -2.10 17.17 -4.79
C SER A 58 -1.09 16.22 -4.12
N TYR A 59 -0.70 16.51 -2.89
CA TYR A 59 0.37 15.76 -2.22
C TYR A 59 0.21 15.81 -0.70
N VAL A 60 0.93 14.93 0.00
CA VAL A 60 0.99 14.91 1.47
C VAL A 60 2.35 15.41 1.93
N GLU A 61 2.34 16.26 2.95
CA GLU A 61 3.52 16.76 3.64
C GLU A 61 3.67 16.05 4.98
N ILE A 62 4.90 15.69 5.33
CA ILE A 62 5.25 15.22 6.67
C ILE A 62 6.30 16.15 7.28
N HIS A 63 6.00 16.64 8.47
CA HIS A 63 6.84 17.51 9.26
C HIS A 63 7.30 16.78 10.51
N THR A 64 8.56 16.89 10.86
CA THR A 64 9.08 16.35 12.11
C THR A 64 10.25 17.18 12.62
N ASP A 65 10.36 17.25 13.94
CA ASP A 65 11.56 17.81 14.62
C ASP A 65 12.75 16.84 14.54
N GLY A 66 12.47 15.57 14.24
CA GLY A 66 13.47 14.53 14.02
C GLY A 66 14.07 14.56 12.61
N SER A 67 14.85 13.53 12.30
CA SER A 67 15.25 13.23 10.93
C SER A 67 14.87 11.79 10.62
N PHE A 68 14.44 11.51 9.40
CA PHE A 68 14.25 10.13 8.95
C PHE A 68 15.60 9.47 8.66
N SER A 69 15.70 8.19 9.01
CA SER A 69 16.84 7.34 8.65
C SER A 69 16.98 7.26 7.13
N PHE A 70 18.22 7.24 6.64
CA PHE A 70 18.52 7.09 5.22
C PHE A 70 17.81 5.88 4.59
N TYR A 71 17.71 4.78 5.32
CA TYR A 71 17.07 3.52 4.86
C TYR A 71 15.58 3.42 5.21
N GLY A 72 14.98 4.48 5.73
CA GLY A 72 13.57 4.50 6.14
C GLY A 72 12.98 5.87 5.91
N GLN A 73 13.22 6.44 4.72
CA GLN A 73 12.53 7.64 4.28
C GLN A 73 11.03 7.40 4.31
N PRO A 74 10.25 8.43 4.67
CA PRO A 74 8.84 8.24 4.89
C PRO A 74 8.11 8.13 3.54
N MET A 75 7.18 7.18 3.45
CA MET A 75 6.47 6.87 2.21
C MET A 75 5.02 6.52 2.48
N ILE A 76 4.14 6.88 1.55
CA ILE A 76 2.76 6.39 1.52
C ILE A 76 2.81 4.96 1.00
N ILE A 77 2.28 4.02 1.78
CA ILE A 77 2.30 2.59 1.41
C ILE A 77 0.91 2.06 1.05
N ALA A 78 -0.15 2.65 1.59
CA ALA A 78 -1.52 2.27 1.27
C ALA A 78 -2.49 3.42 1.58
N ALA A 79 -3.66 3.39 0.93
CA ALA A 79 -4.76 4.28 1.24
C ALA A 79 -6.09 3.57 1.01
N HIS A 80 -7.11 3.93 1.80
CA HIS A 80 -8.48 3.45 1.60
C HIS A 80 -9.49 4.41 2.22
N GLY A 81 -10.48 4.85 1.43
CA GLY A 81 -11.42 5.88 1.88
C GLY A 81 -10.70 7.20 2.15
N ASP A 82 -10.88 7.74 3.36
CA ASP A 82 -10.20 8.94 3.83
C ASP A 82 -8.93 8.65 4.66
N LEU A 83 -8.47 7.39 4.66
CA LEU A 83 -7.29 6.96 5.39
C LEU A 83 -6.06 6.83 4.48
N VAL A 84 -4.92 7.35 4.96
CA VAL A 84 -3.60 7.23 4.33
C VAL A 84 -2.64 6.60 5.34
N LEU A 85 -2.06 5.46 4.97
CA LEU A 85 -1.06 4.75 5.75
C LEU A 85 0.34 5.15 5.29
N ILE A 86 1.12 5.67 6.22
CA ILE A 86 2.48 6.15 6.01
C ILE A 86 3.43 5.30 6.84
N TYR A 87 4.55 4.91 6.25
CA TYR A 87 5.63 4.24 6.97
C TYR A 87 6.91 5.08 6.89
N GLY A 88 7.66 5.16 7.98
CA GLY A 88 8.99 5.75 8.02
C GLY A 88 9.77 5.35 9.26
N ALA A 89 11.11 5.41 9.20
CA ALA A 89 11.98 5.13 10.34
C ALA A 89 12.68 6.40 10.79
N ILE A 90 12.51 6.76 12.06
CA ILE A 90 13.11 7.98 12.64
C ILE A 90 14.55 7.65 13.05
N ALA A 91 15.50 8.47 12.62
CA ALA A 91 16.89 8.35 13.00
C ALA A 91 17.05 8.62 14.50
N VAL A 92 17.80 7.75 15.16
CA VAL A 92 18.10 7.85 16.59
C VAL A 92 19.61 8.01 16.73
N GLU A 93 20.04 9.03 17.47
CA GLU A 93 21.45 9.30 17.69
C GLU A 93 22.16 8.09 18.32
N GLY A 94 23.33 7.73 17.80
CA GLY A 94 24.09 6.57 18.25
C GLY A 94 23.53 5.20 17.82
N VAL A 95 22.35 5.15 17.17
CA VAL A 95 21.77 3.92 16.64
C VAL A 95 22.11 3.80 15.15
N ARG A 96 22.48 2.59 14.72
CA ARG A 96 22.70 2.34 13.28
C ARG A 96 21.43 2.67 12.51
N ALA A 97 21.57 3.30 11.35
CA ALA A 97 20.44 3.62 10.48
C ALA A 97 19.56 2.39 10.21
N SER A 98 20.18 1.20 10.12
CA SER A 98 19.52 -0.10 9.93
C SER A 98 18.77 -0.66 11.15
N SER A 99 18.96 -0.06 12.33
CA SER A 99 18.35 -0.49 13.60
C SER A 99 17.39 0.56 14.15
N CYS A 100 17.20 1.66 13.42
CA CYS A 100 16.23 2.68 13.77
C CYS A 100 14.80 2.10 13.71
N PRO A 101 13.94 2.42 14.71
CA PRO A 101 12.59 1.88 14.79
C PRO A 101 11.72 2.39 13.63
N GLY A 102 11.01 1.48 12.98
CA GLY A 102 9.98 1.80 12.00
C GLY A 102 8.70 2.26 12.68
N ASN A 103 7.99 3.20 12.06
CA ASN A 103 6.74 3.76 12.55
C ASN A 103 5.70 3.69 11.44
N PHE A 104 4.53 3.14 11.77
CA PHE A 104 3.33 3.28 10.95
C PHE A 104 2.52 4.44 11.50
N PHE A 105 2.24 5.41 10.63
CA PHE A 105 1.37 6.53 10.91
C PHE A 105 0.12 6.39 10.06
N LEU A 106 -1.04 6.38 10.70
CA LEU A 106 -2.32 6.38 10.01
C LEU A 106 -2.91 7.79 10.09
N TYR A 107 -2.99 8.44 8.94
CA TYR A 107 -3.56 9.77 8.78
C TYR A 107 -4.97 9.67 8.25
N LYS A 108 -5.92 10.33 8.91
CA LYS A 108 -7.29 10.51 8.40
C LYS A 108 -7.45 11.91 7.81
N ALA A 109 -7.68 11.95 6.51
CA ALA A 109 -7.96 13.16 5.75
C ALA A 109 -9.44 13.54 5.91
N SER A 110 -9.79 14.19 7.02
CA SER A 110 -11.15 14.71 7.24
C SER A 110 -11.16 16.23 7.12
N PRO A 111 -12.11 16.82 6.35
CA PRO A 111 -12.26 18.28 6.28
C PRO A 111 -12.64 18.92 7.62
N ALA A 112 -13.34 18.18 8.49
CA ALA A 112 -13.83 18.70 9.76
C ALA A 112 -12.86 18.46 10.92
N LEU A 113 -12.24 17.27 10.96
CA LEU A 113 -11.38 16.86 12.07
C LEU A 113 -10.35 15.84 11.58
N PRO A 114 -9.26 16.28 10.93
CA PRO A 114 -8.18 15.37 10.59
C PRO A 114 -7.53 14.85 11.86
N TRP A 115 -7.03 13.62 11.81
CA TRP A 115 -6.25 13.06 12.91
C TRP A 115 -5.10 12.22 12.39
N LEU A 116 -4.11 12.06 13.25
CA LEU A 116 -2.92 11.27 12.99
C LEU A 116 -2.69 10.39 14.22
N ILE A 117 -2.55 9.10 14.01
CA ILE A 117 -2.16 8.17 15.07
C ILE A 117 -0.92 7.40 14.63
N ARG A 118 -0.09 7.06 15.60
CA ARG A 118 0.97 6.07 15.43
C ARG A 118 0.44 4.70 15.86
N LEU A 119 0.54 3.71 14.99
CA LEU A 119 0.18 2.34 15.35
C LEU A 119 1.26 1.75 16.27
N PRO A 120 0.89 0.90 17.24
CA PRO A 120 1.86 0.18 18.04
C PRO A 120 2.70 -0.74 17.12
N PRO A 121 3.95 -1.05 17.49
CA PRO A 121 4.72 -2.03 16.76
C PRO A 121 4.05 -3.42 16.90
N PRO A 122 4.07 -4.23 15.83
CA PRO A 122 3.58 -5.59 15.86
C PRO A 122 4.52 -6.46 16.73
N SER A 123 3.93 -7.39 17.50
CA SER A 123 4.68 -8.32 18.33
C SER A 123 5.13 -9.55 17.52
N PRO A 124 6.36 -10.08 17.69
CA PRO A 124 7.40 -9.66 18.64
C PRO A 124 8.46 -8.72 18.01
N GLY A 125 8.11 -7.44 17.79
CA GLY A 125 9.04 -6.32 17.58
C GLY A 125 9.77 -6.26 16.23
N ASN A 126 9.96 -5.05 15.67
CA ASN A 126 10.78 -4.66 14.50
C ASN A 126 10.79 -5.55 13.23
N CYS A 127 9.96 -6.60 13.16
CA CYS A 127 9.98 -7.66 12.13
C CYS A 127 9.60 -7.18 10.73
N TRP A 128 9.12 -5.94 10.61
CA TRP A 128 8.54 -5.43 9.36
C TRP A 128 9.52 -4.54 8.59
N ARG A 129 10.74 -4.38 9.09
CA ARG A 129 11.77 -3.58 8.42
C ARG A 129 12.17 -4.26 7.10
N GLY A 130 11.77 -3.67 5.97
CA GLY A 130 11.94 -4.22 4.62
C GLY A 130 10.77 -5.06 4.09
N ARG A 131 9.63 -5.05 4.81
CA ARG A 131 8.33 -5.61 4.36
C ARG A 131 7.17 -4.70 4.76
N ALA A 132 7.46 -3.44 5.09
CA ALA A 132 6.45 -2.49 5.53
C ALA A 132 5.52 -2.10 4.37
N GLU A 133 6.07 -2.08 3.16
CA GLU A 133 5.37 -1.90 1.89
C GLU A 133 4.31 -2.99 1.61
N PHE A 134 4.33 -4.12 2.33
CA PHE A 134 3.32 -5.18 2.22
C PHE A 134 2.11 -4.92 3.14
N THR A 135 2.05 -3.74 3.77
CA THR A 135 0.96 -3.37 4.68
C THR A 135 -0.12 -2.60 3.93
N GLY A 136 -1.36 -3.06 4.03
CA GLY A 136 -2.54 -2.34 3.57
C GLY A 136 -3.37 -1.79 4.71
N VAL A 137 -4.31 -0.90 4.37
CA VAL A 137 -5.33 -0.39 5.29
C VAL A 137 -6.72 -0.57 4.69
N LEU A 138 -7.69 -0.92 5.53
CA LEU A 138 -9.11 -0.94 5.21
C LEU A 138 -9.86 0.00 6.16
N HIS A 139 -10.60 0.93 5.59
CA HIS A 139 -11.56 1.78 6.31
C HIS A 139 -12.91 1.07 6.37
N LYS A 140 -13.42 0.82 7.58
CA LYS A 140 -14.72 0.14 7.81
C LYS A 140 -15.89 1.13 7.96
N GLY A 141 -15.62 2.44 7.84
CA GLY A 141 -16.56 3.50 8.10
C GLY A 141 -16.41 4.11 9.49
N GLY A 142 -16.87 5.35 9.67
CA GLY A 142 -16.61 6.09 10.91
C GLY A 142 -15.12 6.23 11.17
N ASP A 143 -14.67 5.95 12.39
CA ASP A 143 -13.25 5.88 12.77
C ASP A 143 -12.73 4.43 12.83
N ASP A 144 -13.53 3.45 12.42
CA ASP A 144 -13.13 2.04 12.44
C ASP A 144 -12.28 1.69 11.22
N PHE A 145 -11.15 1.06 11.47
CA PHE A 145 -10.24 0.57 10.44
C PHE A 145 -9.54 -0.74 10.85
N ILE A 146 -8.99 -1.42 9.86
CA ILE A 146 -8.08 -2.55 10.00
C ILE A 146 -6.82 -2.28 9.19
N VAL A 147 -5.67 -2.64 9.74
CA VAL A 147 -4.38 -2.59 9.02
C VAL A 147 -3.85 -4.02 8.99
N ALA A 148 -3.36 -4.48 7.85
CA ALA A 148 -2.85 -5.84 7.74
C ALA A 148 -1.59 -5.92 6.90
N ASN A 149 -0.69 -6.81 7.29
CA ASN A 149 0.60 -7.05 6.63
C ASN A 149 0.75 -8.54 6.37
N LEU A 150 0.89 -8.92 5.11
CA LEU A 150 1.09 -10.30 4.70
C LEU A 150 2.58 -10.56 4.46
N GLN A 151 3.17 -11.37 5.32
CA GLN A 151 4.54 -11.86 5.21
C GLN A 151 4.47 -13.32 4.78
N ALA A 152 5.00 -13.66 3.61
CA ALA A 152 5.21 -15.05 3.27
C ALA A 152 6.52 -15.53 3.91
N LEU A 153 6.45 -16.58 4.76
CA LEU A 153 7.63 -17.29 5.25
C LEU A 153 7.60 -18.74 4.76
N VAL A 154 8.76 -19.23 4.32
CA VAL A 154 8.97 -20.67 4.21
C VAL A 154 9.23 -21.17 5.64
N GLY A 155 8.33 -21.98 6.18
CA GLY A 155 8.42 -22.56 7.51
C GLY A 155 9.72 -23.34 7.70
N ALA A 156 10.07 -23.63 8.96
CA ALA A 156 11.35 -24.27 9.31
C ALA A 156 11.61 -25.63 8.63
N GLN A 157 10.55 -26.27 8.14
CA GLN A 157 10.58 -27.58 7.48
C GLN A 157 10.40 -27.48 5.95
N GLY A 158 10.44 -26.27 5.39
CA GLY A 158 10.18 -26.01 3.97
C GLY A 158 8.70 -25.87 3.63
N GLU A 159 7.81 -25.84 4.63
CA GLU A 159 6.37 -25.64 4.44
C GLU A 159 6.09 -24.21 3.96
N GLU A 160 5.20 -24.05 2.99
CA GLU A 160 4.84 -22.72 2.47
C GLU A 160 3.70 -22.15 3.33
N VAL A 161 4.04 -21.21 4.21
CA VAL A 161 3.10 -20.66 5.19
C VAL A 161 3.05 -19.14 5.10
N ALA A 162 1.85 -18.58 5.13
CA ALA A 162 1.65 -17.15 5.25
C ALA A 162 1.56 -16.74 6.72
N GLU A 163 2.32 -15.72 7.07
CA GLU A 163 2.21 -14.98 8.31
C GLU A 163 1.44 -13.68 8.04
N LEU A 164 0.21 -13.60 8.53
CA LEU A 164 -0.61 -12.40 8.43
C LEU A 164 -0.69 -11.74 9.79
N PHE A 165 -0.29 -10.48 9.84
CA PHE A 165 -0.54 -9.62 11.00
C PHE A 165 -1.72 -8.72 10.73
N ARG A 166 -2.61 -8.56 11.71
CA ARG A 166 -3.80 -7.73 11.60
C ARG A 166 -3.99 -6.86 12.82
N TYR A 167 -4.00 -5.55 12.63
CA TYR A 167 -4.39 -4.58 13.65
C TYR A 167 -5.85 -4.19 13.48
N SER A 168 -6.62 -4.20 14.56
CA SER A 168 -7.98 -3.66 14.57
C SER A 168 -8.06 -2.44 15.48
N SER A 169 -8.62 -1.35 14.96
CA SER A 169 -9.00 -0.18 15.76
C SER A 169 -9.91 -0.53 16.94
N GLY A 170 -10.76 -1.56 16.82
CA GLY A 170 -11.69 -1.97 17.86
C GLY A 170 -11.03 -2.69 19.05
N SER A 171 -9.95 -3.44 18.80
CA SER A 171 -9.17 -4.09 19.88
C SER A 171 -7.99 -3.23 20.33
N GLY A 172 -7.47 -2.37 19.45
CA GLY A 172 -6.24 -1.62 19.69
C GLY A 172 -4.96 -2.46 19.61
N GLU A 173 -5.06 -3.71 19.16
CA GLU A 173 -3.99 -4.71 19.23
C GLU A 173 -3.72 -5.38 17.88
N TRP A 174 -2.52 -5.97 17.76
CA TRP A 174 -2.12 -6.81 16.62
C TRP A 174 -2.41 -8.28 16.90
N ASP A 175 -3.23 -8.88 16.05
CA ASP A 175 -3.38 -10.32 15.94
C ASP A 175 -2.32 -10.90 14.99
N PHE A 176 -1.86 -12.12 15.26
CA PHE A 176 -0.98 -12.90 14.38
C PHE A 176 -1.70 -14.15 13.91
N PHE A 177 -1.67 -14.39 12.60
CA PHE A 177 -2.24 -15.57 11.96
C PHE A 177 -1.17 -16.29 11.16
N GLN A 178 -1.02 -17.57 11.44
CA GLN A 178 -0.33 -18.50 10.56
C GLN A 178 -1.39 -19.16 9.67
N ILE A 179 -1.34 -18.90 8.37
CA ILE A 179 -2.35 -19.30 7.38
C ILE A 179 -1.67 -20.13 6.30
N ASP A 180 -2.34 -21.16 5.81
CA ASP A 180 -1.85 -21.94 4.68
C ASP A 180 -1.75 -21.06 3.43
N MET A 181 -0.63 -21.17 2.70
CA MET A 181 -0.52 -20.51 1.40
C MET A 181 -1.58 -21.06 0.45
N PRO A 182 -2.19 -20.23 -0.41
CA PRO A 182 -3.23 -20.70 -1.32
C PRO A 182 -2.64 -21.71 -2.31
N GLY A 183 -2.94 -23.00 -2.20
CA GLY A 183 -2.35 -24.02 -3.07
C GLY A 183 -2.86 -23.93 -4.50
N ASP A 184 -2.05 -23.42 -5.45
CA ASP A 184 -2.46 -23.32 -6.87
C ASP A 184 -1.28 -23.30 -7.88
N ALA A 185 -0.39 -24.29 -7.76
CA ALA A 185 0.73 -24.44 -8.70
C ALA A 185 0.28 -24.63 -10.17
N ALA A 186 -0.92 -25.20 -10.38
CA ALA A 186 -1.49 -25.43 -11.70
C ALA A 186 -1.80 -24.12 -12.44
N ASN A 187 -2.29 -23.10 -11.73
CA ASN A 187 -2.51 -21.77 -12.30
C ASN A 187 -1.27 -20.87 -12.25
N GLY A 188 -0.14 -21.37 -11.75
CA GLY A 188 1.15 -20.68 -11.77
C GLY A 188 1.47 -19.89 -10.51
N PHE A 189 0.85 -20.22 -9.38
CA PHE A 189 1.24 -19.66 -8.09
C PHE A 189 2.53 -20.28 -7.57
N HIS A 190 3.48 -19.43 -7.20
CA HIS A 190 4.80 -19.79 -6.69
C HIS A 190 5.14 -19.01 -5.42
N PRO A 191 4.77 -19.52 -4.23
CA PRO A 191 5.01 -18.87 -2.94
C PRO A 191 6.44 -18.40 -2.70
N GLN A 192 7.42 -19.24 -3.06
CA GLN A 192 8.85 -18.94 -2.84
C GLN A 192 9.37 -17.77 -3.67
N SER A 193 8.67 -17.41 -4.75
CA SER A 193 9.03 -16.29 -5.63
C SER A 193 8.08 -15.10 -5.47
N TRP A 194 7.16 -15.16 -4.49
CA TRP A 194 6.21 -14.09 -4.24
C TRP A 194 6.89 -12.82 -3.73
N TYR A 195 6.59 -11.70 -4.37
CA TYR A 195 6.95 -10.37 -3.89
C TYR A 195 5.79 -9.40 -4.12
N THR A 196 5.34 -8.74 -3.07
CA THR A 196 4.21 -7.82 -3.15
C THR A 196 4.66 -6.45 -3.66
N ASP A 197 4.19 -6.08 -4.84
CA ASP A 197 4.43 -4.77 -5.48
C ASP A 197 3.50 -3.68 -4.96
N THR A 198 2.25 -4.04 -4.68
CA THR A 198 1.24 -3.10 -4.19
C THR A 198 0.19 -3.80 -3.35
N VAL A 199 -0.46 -3.02 -2.48
CA VAL A 199 -1.55 -3.47 -1.63
C VAL A 199 -2.70 -2.49 -1.73
N PHE A 200 -3.92 -3.01 -1.91
CA PHE A 200 -5.13 -2.21 -1.85
C PHE A 200 -6.27 -2.98 -1.19
N SER A 201 -7.28 -2.25 -0.74
CA SER A 201 -8.46 -2.82 -0.10
C SER A 201 -9.71 -2.54 -0.92
N HIS A 202 -10.65 -3.47 -0.88
CA HIS A 202 -11.96 -3.33 -1.50
C HIS A 202 -12.98 -4.19 -0.75
N ASP A 203 -14.15 -3.63 -0.43
CA ASP A 203 -15.16 -4.29 0.39
C ASP A 203 -14.60 -4.71 1.76
N SER A 204 -14.66 -6.00 2.12
CA SER A 204 -14.01 -6.56 3.31
C SER A 204 -12.61 -7.15 3.02
N PHE A 205 -12.15 -7.07 1.78
CA PHE A 205 -10.96 -7.77 1.31
C PHE A 205 -9.75 -6.84 1.21
N MET A 206 -8.59 -7.41 1.51
CA MET A 206 -7.30 -6.84 1.16
C MET A 206 -6.64 -7.69 0.07
N TYR A 207 -5.96 -7.03 -0.86
CA TYR A 207 -5.30 -7.63 -2.01
C TYR A 207 -3.83 -7.26 -1.99
N TRP A 208 -2.96 -8.28 -1.88
CA TRP A 208 -1.52 -8.14 -2.09
C TRP A 208 -1.22 -8.59 -3.52
N VAL A 209 -0.57 -7.73 -4.30
CA VAL A 209 -0.36 -7.98 -5.74
C VAL A 209 1.11 -8.27 -6.00
N ASP A 210 1.38 -9.35 -6.71
CA ASP A 210 2.65 -9.60 -7.39
C ASP A 210 2.39 -9.51 -8.89
N TYR A 211 2.91 -8.45 -9.54
CA TYR A 211 2.73 -8.20 -10.96
C TYR A 211 3.35 -9.26 -11.87
N HIS A 212 4.10 -10.24 -11.33
CA HIS A 212 4.60 -11.39 -12.08
C HIS A 212 3.75 -12.65 -11.91
N GLN A 213 2.73 -12.64 -11.04
CA GLN A 213 1.96 -13.84 -10.73
C GLN A 213 0.46 -13.57 -10.68
N GLY A 214 0.03 -12.66 -9.80
CA GLY A 214 -1.36 -12.64 -9.35
C GLY A 214 -1.62 -11.70 -8.20
N LEU A 215 -2.78 -11.89 -7.59
CA LEU A 215 -3.19 -11.28 -6.34
C LEU A 215 -3.38 -12.38 -5.30
N ILE A 216 -2.94 -12.16 -4.08
CA ILE A 216 -3.44 -12.87 -2.91
C ILE A 216 -4.52 -11.99 -2.29
N SER A 217 -5.72 -12.53 -2.13
CA SER A 217 -6.82 -11.85 -1.45
C SER A 217 -7.14 -12.52 -0.12
N ALA A 218 -7.53 -11.74 0.88
CA ALA A 218 -8.08 -12.24 2.14
C ALA A 218 -9.20 -11.34 2.64
N ASP A 219 -10.28 -11.93 3.15
CA ASP A 219 -11.25 -11.20 3.97
C ASP A 219 -10.60 -10.94 5.34
N ILE A 220 -10.23 -9.70 5.57
CA ILE A 220 -9.54 -9.29 6.80
C ILE A 220 -10.50 -8.97 7.95
N CYS A 221 -11.80 -8.83 7.65
CA CYS A 221 -12.87 -8.67 8.63
C CYS A 221 -13.33 -10.02 9.21
N ALA A 222 -13.07 -11.13 8.52
CA ALA A 222 -13.35 -12.47 9.02
C ALA A 222 -12.56 -12.77 10.31
N GLU A 223 -13.14 -13.57 11.21
CA GLU A 223 -12.48 -13.97 12.46
C GLU A 223 -11.13 -14.66 12.19
N ARG A 224 -11.10 -15.53 11.18
CA ARG A 224 -9.90 -16.19 10.65
C ARG A 224 -9.79 -15.92 9.15
N PRO A 225 -8.88 -15.03 8.73
CA PRO A 225 -8.67 -14.76 7.31
C PRO A 225 -8.25 -16.02 6.55
N HIS A 226 -8.70 -16.14 5.31
CA HIS A 226 -8.31 -17.21 4.40
C HIS A 226 -7.70 -16.58 3.15
N LEU A 227 -6.60 -17.16 2.66
CA LEU A 227 -5.93 -16.66 1.46
C LEU A 227 -6.50 -17.33 0.21
N GLN A 228 -6.70 -16.53 -0.82
CA GLN A 228 -7.04 -17.01 -2.16
C GLN A 228 -6.08 -16.40 -3.18
N PHE A 229 -5.53 -17.23 -4.06
CA PHE A 229 -4.75 -16.77 -5.20
C PHE A 229 -5.67 -16.47 -6.39
N ILE A 230 -5.41 -15.34 -7.06
CA ILE A 230 -6.08 -14.91 -8.28
C ILE A 230 -5.01 -14.61 -9.31
N LYS A 231 -4.92 -15.44 -10.36
CA LYS A 231 -3.95 -15.24 -11.43
C LYS A 231 -4.21 -13.92 -12.17
N LEU A 232 -3.14 -13.17 -12.45
CA LEU A 232 -3.20 -12.01 -13.34
C LEU A 232 -3.19 -12.47 -14.81
N PRO A 233 -3.99 -11.86 -15.70
CA PRO A 233 -4.01 -12.20 -17.11
C PRO A 233 -2.74 -11.70 -17.81
N GLY A 234 -2.38 -12.29 -18.96
CA GLY A 234 -1.27 -11.83 -19.80
C GLY A 234 0.14 -12.15 -19.29
N ILE A 235 0.29 -12.72 -18.09
CA ILE A 235 1.60 -13.09 -17.55
C ILE A 235 1.99 -14.49 -18.00
N GLU A 236 3.02 -14.58 -18.85
CA GLU A 236 3.51 -15.84 -19.41
C GLU A 236 4.82 -16.33 -18.79
N THR A 237 5.67 -15.42 -18.29
CA THR A 237 7.02 -15.76 -17.82
C THR A 237 7.10 -15.82 -16.30
N LYS A 238 7.61 -16.95 -15.79
CA LYS A 238 7.80 -17.28 -14.37
C LYS A 238 9.09 -16.72 -13.74
N VAL A 239 10.08 -16.36 -14.55
CA VAL A 239 11.47 -16.29 -14.09
C VAL A 239 12.17 -15.16 -14.82
N ASP A 240 12.37 -14.02 -14.17
CA ASP A 240 13.42 -13.09 -14.59
C ASP A 240 14.52 -13.02 -13.52
N PHE A 241 14.88 -14.15 -12.89
CA PHE A 241 16.04 -14.18 -11.99
C PHE A 241 17.38 -14.07 -12.75
N MET A 242 17.38 -14.18 -14.08
CA MET A 242 18.59 -14.07 -14.90
C MET A 242 18.99 -12.60 -15.13
N GLU A 243 18.03 -11.69 -15.30
CA GLU A 243 18.28 -10.23 -15.40
C GLU A 243 17.79 -9.44 -14.16
N GLY A 244 17.25 -10.13 -13.16
CA GLY A 244 16.60 -9.56 -11.98
C GLY A 244 15.12 -9.26 -12.21
N ARG A 245 14.34 -9.11 -11.13
CA ARG A 245 12.87 -8.91 -11.16
C ARG A 245 12.40 -7.70 -11.97
N GLY A 246 13.31 -6.81 -12.36
CA GLY A 246 12.96 -5.54 -12.98
C GLY A 246 12.16 -4.63 -12.04
N LEU A 247 11.48 -3.65 -12.62
CA LEU A 247 10.57 -2.72 -11.94
C LEU A 247 9.19 -2.84 -12.62
N PRO A 248 8.42 -3.92 -12.35
CA PRO A 248 7.15 -4.18 -13.04
C PRO A 248 6.15 -3.03 -12.85
N GLU A 249 6.24 -2.27 -11.76
CA GLU A 249 5.40 -1.11 -11.46
C GLU A 249 5.51 0.04 -12.48
N ILE A 250 6.54 0.05 -13.33
CA ILE A 250 6.66 1.02 -14.43
C ILE A 250 5.67 0.71 -15.56
N LEU A 251 5.35 -0.57 -15.74
CA LEU A 251 4.56 -1.08 -16.88
C LEU A 251 3.21 -1.65 -16.44
N ARG A 252 3.06 -1.96 -15.15
CA ARG A 252 1.91 -2.66 -14.59
C ARG A 252 1.33 -1.90 -13.43
N THR A 253 0.00 -1.89 -13.35
CA THR A 253 -0.71 -1.39 -12.18
C THR A 253 -1.97 -2.19 -11.92
N ALA A 254 -2.30 -2.38 -10.65
CA ALA A 254 -3.58 -2.93 -10.22
C ALA A 254 -4.18 -2.02 -9.14
N ALA A 255 -5.47 -1.74 -9.27
CA ALA A 255 -6.18 -0.84 -8.38
C ALA A 255 -7.70 -1.09 -8.43
N VAL A 256 -8.42 -0.47 -7.51
CA VAL A 256 -9.89 -0.51 -7.52
C VAL A 256 -10.42 0.77 -8.14
N ASN A 257 -11.33 0.63 -9.11
CA ASN A 257 -12.04 1.76 -9.69
C ASN A 257 -13.47 1.36 -10.05
N GLY A 258 -14.45 2.17 -9.62
CA GLY A 258 -15.87 1.92 -9.89
C GLY A 258 -16.40 0.60 -9.33
N GLY A 259 -15.89 0.16 -8.17
CA GLY A 259 -16.26 -1.11 -7.53
C GLY A 259 -15.75 -2.36 -8.28
N ARG A 260 -14.68 -2.21 -9.06
CA ARG A 260 -14.04 -3.29 -9.81
C ARG A 260 -12.54 -3.24 -9.59
N ILE A 261 -11.93 -4.41 -9.59
CA ILE A 261 -10.49 -4.55 -9.56
C ILE A 261 -9.99 -4.48 -11.00
N TRP A 262 -9.10 -3.55 -11.26
CA TRP A 262 -8.47 -3.34 -12.55
C TRP A 262 -7.03 -3.83 -12.52
N PHE A 263 -6.58 -4.33 -13.66
CA PHE A 263 -5.18 -4.59 -13.95
C PHE A 263 -4.87 -4.01 -15.33
N VAL A 264 -3.79 -3.26 -15.42
CA VAL A 264 -3.30 -2.68 -16.66
C VAL A 264 -1.87 -3.15 -16.87
N ASP A 265 -1.58 -3.61 -18.09
CA ASP A 265 -0.25 -4.05 -18.52
C ASP A 265 0.13 -3.30 -19.79
N VAL A 266 1.32 -2.68 -19.75
CA VAL A 266 2.03 -2.18 -20.92
C VAL A 266 3.03 -3.25 -21.32
N ASP A 267 2.63 -4.06 -22.29
CA ASP A 267 3.45 -5.12 -22.83
C ASP A 267 4.51 -4.53 -23.76
N ASP A 268 5.75 -4.49 -23.29
CA ASP A 268 6.94 -4.09 -24.03
C ASP A 268 7.73 -5.29 -24.59
N GLY A 269 7.18 -6.51 -24.46
CA GLY A 269 7.83 -7.76 -24.85
C GLY A 269 8.74 -8.39 -23.79
N ARG A 270 9.05 -7.71 -22.68
CA ARG A 270 9.98 -8.18 -21.65
C ARG A 270 9.45 -9.40 -20.88
N PHE A 271 8.15 -9.44 -20.63
CA PHE A 271 7.51 -10.48 -19.81
C PHE A 271 6.84 -11.59 -20.62
N ARG A 272 7.11 -11.64 -21.94
CA ARG A 272 6.57 -12.67 -22.83
C ARG A 272 7.39 -13.95 -22.74
N SER A 273 6.72 -15.10 -22.90
CA SER A 273 7.41 -16.40 -22.94
C SER A 273 8.32 -16.55 -24.16
N ARG A 274 8.02 -15.81 -25.24
CA ARG A 274 8.77 -15.82 -26.49
C ARG A 274 9.08 -14.39 -26.92
N TRP A 275 10.34 -14.02 -26.81
CA TRP A 275 10.82 -12.73 -27.31
C TRP A 275 10.63 -12.65 -28.84
N SER A 276 10.09 -11.53 -29.29
CA SER A 276 9.88 -11.21 -30.71
C SER A 276 10.20 -9.74 -30.93
N SER A 277 11.28 -9.47 -31.68
CA SER A 277 11.68 -8.12 -32.08
C SER A 277 10.66 -7.39 -32.96
N THR A 278 9.64 -8.09 -33.44
CA THR A 278 8.64 -7.59 -34.40
C THR A 278 7.27 -7.34 -33.79
N SER A 279 7.09 -7.65 -32.50
CA SER A 279 5.81 -7.42 -31.84
C SER A 279 5.68 -5.97 -31.38
N PRO A 280 4.60 -5.26 -31.75
CA PRO A 280 4.37 -3.92 -31.24
C PRO A 280 4.10 -3.95 -29.74
N SER A 281 4.55 -2.90 -29.03
CA SER A 281 4.13 -2.67 -27.65
C SER A 281 2.62 -2.46 -27.60
N SER A 282 1.96 -3.02 -26.59
CA SER A 282 0.51 -2.91 -26.46
C SER A 282 0.12 -2.55 -25.03
N VAL A 283 -0.97 -1.81 -24.87
CA VAL A 283 -1.56 -1.53 -23.56
C VAL A 283 -2.85 -2.32 -23.49
N THR A 284 -2.96 -3.20 -22.50
CA THR A 284 -4.19 -3.97 -22.26
C THR A 284 -4.66 -3.72 -20.84
N ALA A 285 -5.96 -3.48 -20.70
CA ALA A 285 -6.60 -3.34 -19.41
C ALA A 285 -7.63 -4.46 -19.23
N TRP A 286 -7.63 -5.06 -18.05
CA TRP A 286 -8.63 -6.02 -17.61
C TRP A 286 -9.30 -5.52 -16.36
N PHE A 287 -10.54 -5.94 -16.15
CA PHE A 287 -11.22 -5.74 -14.89
C PHE A 287 -11.93 -7.01 -14.42
N ARG A 288 -12.15 -7.12 -13.12
CA ARG A 288 -12.98 -8.16 -12.51
C ARG A 288 -13.76 -7.60 -11.33
N TRP A 289 -14.85 -8.27 -11.00
CA TRP A 289 -15.53 -8.07 -9.72
C TRP A 289 -14.88 -8.94 -8.65
N SER A 290 -14.92 -8.53 -7.39
CA SER A 290 -14.43 -9.32 -6.26
C SER A 290 -15.05 -10.72 -6.22
N SER A 291 -16.35 -10.81 -6.53
CA SER A 291 -17.12 -12.05 -6.57
C SER A 291 -16.99 -12.88 -7.85
N SER A 292 -16.32 -12.36 -8.89
CA SER A 292 -16.20 -13.04 -10.20
C SER A 292 -14.88 -13.78 -10.30
N PRO A 293 -14.84 -15.04 -10.76
CA PRO A 293 -13.57 -15.75 -10.97
C PRO A 293 -12.78 -15.18 -12.15
N ASP A 294 -13.47 -14.63 -13.17
CA ASP A 294 -12.86 -14.31 -14.45
C ASP A 294 -12.50 -12.83 -14.59
N TRP A 295 -11.40 -12.58 -15.31
CA TRP A 295 -11.00 -11.28 -15.84
C TRP A 295 -11.70 -10.99 -17.16
N VAL A 296 -12.20 -9.77 -17.31
CA VAL A 296 -12.81 -9.26 -18.55
C VAL A 296 -11.87 -8.24 -19.18
N VAL A 297 -11.54 -8.42 -20.46
CA VAL A 297 -10.77 -7.42 -21.21
C VAL A 297 -11.61 -6.16 -21.41
N SER A 298 -11.07 -5.01 -21.06
CA SER A 298 -11.68 -3.72 -21.37
C SER A 298 -11.44 -3.38 -22.85
N PRO A 299 -12.47 -3.03 -23.63
CA PRO A 299 -12.25 -2.42 -24.92
C PRO A 299 -11.62 -1.04 -24.68
N CYS A 300 -10.36 -0.88 -25.04
CA CYS A 300 -9.67 0.41 -25.09
C CYS A 300 -10.22 1.29 -26.21
#